data_AF-A0A7V2MDI7-F1
#
_entry.id   AF-A0A7V2MDI7-F1
#
_cell.length_a   1.000
_cell.length_b   1.000
_cell.length_c   1.000
_cell.angle_alpha   90.00
_cell.angle_beta   90.00
_cell.angle_gamma   90.00
#
_symmetry.space_group_name_H-M   'P 1'
#
loop_
_entity.id
_entity.type
_entity.pdbx_description
1 polymer ?
#
loop_
_entity_poly.entity_id
_entity_poly.type
_entity_poly.pdbx_seq_one_letter_code
_entity_poly.pdbx_strand_id
1 'polypeptide(L)'
;MNCEVTCLAEQSIAPQVASAATESGGITVDVAIENFAFSPPNITIPTGSNVRWTNFDFFAHTATSTAMPPVWDSGTLFFESVYQREFDAVGAFEYECIFHFGMVGSVNARLPGDATGDNSVNISDFSILASNFNTSPRTYSQGDFNLNGTVEISDFAILAANFNTSAGSRGAAIPEPASGSVGLTATALLARWRSREPSPRRGEHR
;
A
#
# COMPACT_ATOMS: atom_id res chain seq x y z
N MET A 1 -31.62 -37.40 53.11
CA MET A 1 -30.69 -38.00 52.14
C MET A 1 -29.81 -36.90 51.60
N ASN A 2 -28.54 -36.90 51.98
CA ASN A 2 -27.52 -36.04 51.40
C ASN A 2 -27.04 -36.69 50.09
N CYS A 3 -26.88 -35.91 49.03
CA CYS A 3 -25.86 -36.13 48.02
C CYS A 3 -25.56 -34.79 47.35
N GLU A 4 -24.56 -34.10 47.87
CA GLU A 4 -23.87 -33.01 47.17
C GLU A 4 -23.20 -33.56 45.93
N VAL A 5 -23.26 -32.84 44.80
CA VAL A 5 -22.12 -32.70 43.89
C VAL A 5 -22.14 -31.28 43.32
N THR A 6 -21.32 -30.44 43.94
CA THR A 6 -20.79 -29.20 43.39
C THR A 6 -19.88 -29.55 42.20
N CYS A 7 -20.12 -28.99 41.03
CA CYS A 7 -19.10 -28.77 40.00
C CYS A 7 -19.35 -27.38 39.39
N LEU A 8 -18.83 -26.36 40.06
CA LEU A 8 -18.57 -25.07 39.43
C LEU A 8 -17.43 -25.29 38.44
N ALA A 9 -17.72 -25.26 37.14
CA ALA A 9 -16.66 -25.15 36.15
C ALA A 9 -16.09 -23.73 36.24
N GLU A 10 -14.92 -23.60 36.83
CA GLU A 10 -14.09 -22.41 36.74
C GLU A 10 -13.84 -22.11 35.25
N GLN A 11 -14.41 -21.02 34.75
CA GLN A 11 -14.01 -20.48 33.46
C GLN A 11 -12.57 -20.01 33.58
N SER A 12 -11.66 -20.88 33.14
CA SER A 12 -10.25 -20.58 32.91
C SER A 12 -10.14 -19.36 32.01
N ILE A 13 -9.84 -18.20 32.60
CA ILE A 13 -9.30 -17.05 31.87
C ILE A 13 -7.88 -17.43 31.46
N ALA A 14 -7.77 -18.07 30.30
CA ALA A 14 -6.49 -18.15 29.62
C ALA A 14 -6.07 -16.72 29.26
N PRO A 15 -4.80 -16.31 29.45
CA PRO A 15 -4.31 -15.10 28.82
C PRO A 15 -4.39 -15.35 27.31
N GLN A 16 -5.40 -14.77 26.67
CA GLN A 16 -5.35 -14.55 25.23
C GLN A 16 -4.12 -13.68 25.02
N VAL A 17 -3.00 -14.30 24.67
CA VAL A 17 -1.91 -13.59 24.01
C VAL A 17 -2.55 -13.06 22.75
N ALA A 18 -3.01 -11.81 22.82
CA ALA A 18 -3.49 -11.08 21.67
C ALA A 18 -2.31 -11.08 20.71
N SER A 19 -2.39 -11.96 19.71
CA SER A 19 -1.62 -11.79 18.50
C SER A 19 -2.06 -10.43 18.00
N ALA A 20 -1.19 -9.43 18.15
CA ALA A 20 -1.43 -8.11 17.61
C ALA A 20 -1.76 -8.31 16.14
N ALA A 21 -3.05 -8.19 15.80
CA ALA A 21 -3.43 -7.93 14.45
C ALA A 21 -2.71 -6.64 14.11
N THR A 22 -1.74 -6.72 13.21
CA THR A 22 -1.28 -5.55 12.50
C THR A 22 -2.55 -4.92 11.94
N GLU A 23 -3.06 -3.84 12.55
CA GLU A 23 -3.94 -2.93 11.83
C GLU A 23 -3.18 -2.63 10.54
N SER A 24 -3.76 -2.96 9.39
CA SER A 24 -3.27 -2.42 8.14
C SER A 24 -3.30 -0.91 8.32
N GLY A 25 -2.13 -0.30 8.53
CA GLY A 25 -1.97 1.12 8.84
C GLY A 25 -2.30 2.04 7.66
N GLY A 26 -3.13 1.57 6.74
CA GLY A 26 -3.64 2.30 5.62
C GLY A 26 -4.76 3.26 6.02
N ILE A 27 -4.89 4.33 5.25
CA ILE A 27 -5.92 5.35 5.44
C ILE A 27 -7.30 4.73 5.23
N THR A 28 -8.28 5.08 6.06
CA THR A 28 -9.69 4.74 5.80
C THR A 28 -10.41 5.94 5.22
N VAL A 29 -10.98 5.78 4.02
CA VAL A 29 -11.80 6.78 3.36
C VAL A 29 -13.27 6.38 3.46
N ASP A 30 -14.08 7.29 3.99
CA ASP A 30 -15.52 7.09 4.16
C ASP A 30 -16.31 7.44 2.89
N VAL A 31 -17.27 6.59 2.56
CA VAL A 31 -18.30 6.81 1.54
C VAL A 31 -19.66 6.63 2.20
N ALA A 32 -20.40 7.72 2.36
CA ALA A 32 -21.77 7.67 2.81
C ALA A 32 -22.65 7.13 1.67
N ILE A 33 -23.62 6.28 2.01
CA ILE A 33 -24.77 5.97 1.16
C ILE A 33 -25.94 6.76 1.72
N GLU A 34 -26.35 7.78 0.99
CA GLU A 34 -27.39 8.72 1.38
C GLU A 34 -28.07 9.30 0.15
N ASN A 35 -29.37 9.62 0.25
CA ASN A 35 -30.14 10.21 -0.84
C ASN A 35 -30.08 9.37 -2.14
N PHE A 36 -30.06 8.03 -2.01
CA PHE A 36 -29.91 7.09 -3.13
C PHE A 36 -28.61 7.29 -3.94
N ALA A 37 -27.54 7.78 -3.31
CA ALA A 37 -26.25 8.03 -3.94
C ALA A 37 -25.07 7.60 -3.05
N PHE A 38 -23.92 7.33 -3.68
CA PHE A 38 -22.64 7.26 -2.98
C PHE A 38 -22.08 8.69 -2.84
N SER A 39 -21.65 9.06 -1.64
CA SER A 39 -21.23 10.41 -1.28
C SER A 39 -19.88 10.35 -0.52
N PRO A 40 -18.77 10.81 -1.14
CA PRO A 40 -18.65 11.19 -2.55
C PRO A 40 -18.77 9.99 -3.50
N PRO A 41 -19.19 10.20 -4.77
CA PRO A 41 -19.36 9.10 -5.72
C PRO A 41 -18.03 8.59 -6.30
N ASN A 42 -16.99 9.44 -6.32
CA ASN A 42 -15.68 9.08 -6.86
C ASN A 42 -14.61 9.50 -5.87
N ILE A 43 -13.77 8.56 -5.46
CA ILE A 43 -12.64 8.81 -4.55
C ILE A 43 -11.33 8.42 -5.20
N THR A 44 -10.26 9.13 -4.87
CA THR A 44 -8.89 8.75 -5.21
C THR A 44 -8.14 8.47 -3.91
N ILE A 45 -7.51 7.31 -3.82
CA ILE A 45 -6.86 6.81 -2.61
C ILE A 45 -5.47 6.27 -2.95
N PRO A 46 -4.51 6.29 -2.02
CA PRO A 46 -3.30 5.49 -2.17
C PRO A 46 -3.63 4.00 -2.00
N THR A 47 -2.92 3.12 -2.70
CA THR A 47 -3.01 1.67 -2.47
C THR A 47 -2.66 1.32 -1.04
N GLY A 48 -3.27 0.28 -0.49
CA GLY A 48 -3.20 -0.04 0.95
C GLY A 48 -4.28 0.65 1.78
N SER A 49 -5.06 1.55 1.19
CA SER A 49 -6.16 2.22 1.89
C SER A 49 -7.39 1.32 1.98
N ASN A 50 -8.17 1.53 3.04
CA ASN A 50 -9.51 0.98 3.18
C ASN A 50 -10.56 1.99 2.71
N VAL A 51 -11.62 1.49 2.07
CA VAL A 51 -12.84 2.27 1.82
C VAL A 51 -13.94 1.71 2.70
N ARG A 52 -14.64 2.58 3.40
CA ARG A 52 -15.74 2.24 4.31
C ARG A 52 -17.04 2.84 3.81
N TRP A 53 -17.97 1.97 3.42
CA TRP A 53 -19.32 2.37 3.05
C TRP A 53 -20.23 2.27 4.26
N THR A 54 -20.96 3.34 4.56
CA THR A 54 -21.97 3.37 5.64
C THR A 54 -23.31 3.76 5.05
N ASN A 55 -24.34 2.95 5.28
CA ASN A 55 -25.68 3.26 4.82
C ASN A 55 -26.45 4.15 5.80
N PHE A 56 -26.78 5.37 5.38
CA PHE A 56 -27.58 6.32 6.13
C PHE A 56 -29.01 6.45 5.57
N ASP A 57 -29.33 5.78 4.45
CA ASP A 57 -30.68 5.67 3.95
C ASP A 57 -31.45 4.56 4.71
N PHE A 58 -32.77 4.74 4.86
CA PHE A 58 -33.65 3.70 5.40
C PHE A 58 -33.86 2.54 4.42
N PHE A 59 -33.59 2.76 3.14
CA PHE A 59 -33.63 1.72 2.12
C PHE A 59 -32.34 0.89 2.18
N ALA A 60 -32.42 -0.36 1.75
CA ALA A 60 -31.25 -1.24 1.72
C ALA A 60 -30.40 -0.94 0.49
N HIS A 61 -29.08 -0.97 0.64
CA HIS A 61 -28.13 -0.75 -0.46
C HIS A 61 -27.07 -1.86 -0.52
N THR A 62 -26.24 -1.80 -1.56
CA THR A 62 -25.04 -2.60 -1.73
C THR A 62 -23.92 -1.71 -2.28
N ALA A 63 -22.67 -2.14 -2.11
CA ALA A 63 -21.51 -1.63 -2.83
C ALA A 63 -20.85 -2.83 -3.53
N THR A 64 -21.23 -3.07 -4.78
CA THR A 64 -20.87 -4.26 -5.54
C THR A 64 -20.10 -3.88 -6.79
N SER A 65 -18.95 -4.52 -7.03
CA SER A 65 -18.12 -4.20 -8.21
C SER A 65 -18.86 -4.51 -9.51
N THR A 66 -18.64 -3.71 -10.55
CA THR A 66 -19.23 -3.95 -11.88
C THR A 66 -18.47 -5.01 -12.71
N ALA A 67 -17.37 -5.55 -12.21
CA ALA A 67 -16.63 -6.64 -12.84
C ALA A 67 -17.50 -7.91 -12.99
N MET A 68 -17.18 -8.74 -13.98
CA MET A 68 -17.92 -9.98 -14.28
C MET A 68 -16.97 -11.19 -14.24
N PRO A 69 -17.06 -12.08 -13.22
CA PRO A 69 -17.91 -11.99 -12.03
C PRO A 69 -17.49 -10.82 -11.11
N PRO A 70 -18.38 -10.37 -10.19
CA PRO A 70 -18.02 -9.30 -9.27
C PRO A 70 -16.81 -9.73 -8.43
N VAL A 71 -15.80 -8.85 -8.38
CA VAL A 71 -14.57 -9.03 -7.60
C VAL A 71 -14.75 -8.59 -6.15
N TRP A 72 -15.82 -7.87 -5.81
CA TRP A 72 -16.36 -7.77 -4.45
C TRP A 72 -17.87 -7.51 -4.44
N ASP A 73 -18.50 -7.85 -3.33
CA ASP A 73 -19.89 -7.57 -3.00
C ASP A 73 -19.99 -7.33 -1.49
N SER A 74 -20.60 -6.21 -1.08
CA SER A 74 -20.84 -5.92 0.34
C SER A 74 -21.93 -6.79 0.96
N GLY A 75 -22.75 -7.45 0.13
CA GLY A 75 -24.06 -7.93 0.56
C GLY A 75 -25.00 -6.76 0.91
N THR A 76 -26.14 -7.08 1.50
CA THR A 76 -27.16 -6.07 1.86
C THR A 76 -26.72 -5.22 3.05
N LEU A 77 -26.59 -3.92 2.81
CA LEU A 77 -26.38 -2.90 3.83
C LEU A 77 -27.73 -2.30 4.22
N PHE A 78 -28.20 -2.62 5.42
CA PHE A 78 -29.37 -1.95 6.02
C PHE A 78 -28.95 -0.60 6.61
N PHE A 79 -29.92 0.17 7.11
CA PHE A 79 -29.64 1.41 7.84
C PHE A 79 -28.56 1.21 8.93
N GLU A 80 -27.60 2.13 8.96
CA GLU A 80 -26.39 2.16 9.81
C GLU A 80 -25.42 0.98 9.63
N SER A 81 -25.67 0.07 8.68
CA SER A 81 -24.74 -1.02 8.38
C SER A 81 -23.50 -0.48 7.68
N VAL A 82 -22.36 -1.10 7.99
CA VAL A 82 -21.04 -0.73 7.50
C VAL A 82 -20.42 -1.90 6.74
N TYR A 83 -19.82 -1.61 5.60
CA TYR A 83 -18.92 -2.52 4.89
C TYR A 83 -17.59 -1.83 4.62
N GLN A 84 -16.49 -2.58 4.75
CA GLN A 84 -15.14 -2.06 4.53
C GLN A 84 -14.35 -3.01 3.64
N ARG A 85 -13.55 -2.44 2.74
CA ARG A 85 -12.65 -3.19 1.85
C ARG A 85 -11.33 -2.43 1.64
N GLU A 86 -10.24 -3.18 1.66
CA GLU A 86 -8.89 -2.70 1.32
C GLU A 86 -8.64 -2.74 -0.20
N PHE A 87 -7.87 -1.77 -0.70
CA PHE A 87 -7.51 -1.63 -2.10
C PHE A 87 -5.98 -1.61 -2.27
N ASP A 88 -5.38 -2.77 -2.46
CA ASP A 88 -3.92 -2.93 -2.57
C ASP A 88 -3.37 -2.92 -4.00
N ALA A 89 -4.25 -2.93 -5.00
CA ALA A 89 -3.88 -2.89 -6.40
C ALA A 89 -4.15 -1.50 -6.97
N VAL A 90 -3.20 -0.97 -7.73
CA VAL A 90 -3.41 0.22 -8.54
C VAL A 90 -4.49 -0.05 -9.58
N GLY A 91 -5.46 0.85 -9.70
CA GLY A 91 -6.54 0.71 -10.68
C GLY A 91 -7.75 1.59 -10.42
N ALA A 92 -8.59 1.70 -11.43
CA ALA A 92 -9.93 2.26 -11.31
C ALA A 92 -10.93 1.11 -11.11
N PHE A 93 -11.64 1.16 -9.99
CA PHE A 93 -12.58 0.13 -9.56
C PHE A 93 -13.98 0.72 -9.53
N GLU A 94 -14.75 0.43 -10.57
CA GLU A 94 -16.15 0.84 -10.68
C GLU A 94 -17.06 -0.10 -9.90
N TYR A 95 -18.10 0.48 -9.30
CA TYR A 95 -19.08 -0.26 -8.52
C TYR A 95 -20.46 0.39 -8.58
N GLU A 96 -21.45 -0.39 -8.24
CA GLU A 96 -22.85 0.00 -8.25
C GLU A 96 -23.59 -0.53 -7.02
N CYS A 97 -24.78 0.01 -6.80
CA CYS A 97 -25.77 -0.63 -5.95
C CYS A 97 -26.70 -1.48 -6.82
N ILE A 98 -26.73 -2.80 -6.60
CA ILE A 98 -27.52 -3.73 -7.42
C ILE A 98 -29.05 -3.57 -7.24
N PHE A 99 -29.49 -2.86 -6.20
CA PHE A 99 -30.92 -2.60 -5.94
C PHE A 99 -31.43 -1.34 -6.63
N HIS A 100 -30.55 -0.38 -6.93
CA HIS A 100 -30.93 0.96 -7.38
C HIS A 100 -30.17 1.33 -8.65
N PHE A 101 -30.87 1.22 -9.79
CA PHE A 101 -30.29 1.52 -11.09
C PHE A 101 -29.73 2.95 -11.15
N GLY A 102 -28.51 3.09 -11.67
CA GLY A 102 -27.83 4.38 -11.83
C GLY A 102 -27.09 4.87 -10.57
N MET A 103 -27.21 4.18 -9.43
CA MET A 103 -26.40 4.45 -8.25
C MET A 103 -25.02 3.82 -8.44
N VAL A 104 -24.06 4.61 -8.91
CA VAL A 104 -22.70 4.17 -9.27
C VAL A 104 -21.64 4.99 -8.55
N GLY A 105 -20.47 4.38 -8.35
CA GLY A 105 -19.29 5.07 -7.86
C GLY A 105 -18.00 4.47 -8.39
N SER A 106 -16.88 5.14 -8.09
CA SER A 106 -15.55 4.65 -8.44
C SER A 106 -14.52 4.88 -7.34
N VAL A 107 -13.64 3.90 -7.17
CA VAL A 107 -12.43 4.00 -6.35
C VAL A 107 -11.23 4.00 -7.29
N ASN A 108 -10.50 5.10 -7.34
CA ASN A 108 -9.24 5.22 -8.09
C ASN A 108 -8.07 5.02 -7.12
N ALA A 109 -7.55 3.80 -7.01
CA ALA A 109 -6.40 3.49 -6.19
C ALA A 109 -5.10 3.73 -6.97
N ARG A 110 -4.20 4.55 -6.42
CA ARG A 110 -2.94 4.95 -7.05
C ARG A 110 -1.74 4.59 -6.18
N LEU A 111 -0.54 4.58 -6.76
CA LEU A 111 0.68 4.45 -5.96
C LEU A 111 0.75 5.61 -4.94
N PRO A 112 1.19 5.37 -3.69
CA PRO A 112 1.47 6.43 -2.73
C PRO A 112 2.43 7.46 -3.33
N GLY A 113 1.98 8.70 -3.50
CA GLY A 113 2.77 9.77 -4.12
C GLY A 113 2.52 10.03 -5.62
N ASP A 114 1.66 9.26 -6.29
CA ASP A 114 1.30 9.46 -7.71
C ASP A 114 0.12 10.45 -7.86
N ALA A 115 0.44 11.75 -7.88
CA ALA A 115 -0.55 12.81 -8.03
C ALA A 115 -1.11 12.87 -9.46
N THR A 116 -0.30 12.54 -10.46
CA THR A 116 -0.68 12.62 -11.88
C THR A 116 -1.64 11.51 -12.30
N GLY A 117 -1.59 10.35 -11.61
CA GLY A 117 -2.32 9.14 -11.98
C GLY A 117 -1.73 8.42 -13.19
N ASP A 118 -0.44 8.64 -13.48
CA ASP A 118 0.27 7.99 -14.60
C ASP A 118 0.89 6.63 -14.22
N ASN A 119 0.60 6.16 -13.01
CA ASN A 119 1.12 4.93 -12.40
C ASN A 119 2.62 4.96 -12.15
N SER A 120 3.23 6.14 -12.06
CA SER A 120 4.63 6.36 -11.69
C SER A 120 4.73 7.46 -10.65
N VAL A 121 5.71 7.36 -9.74
CA VAL A 121 6.00 8.41 -8.76
C VAL A 121 7.31 9.08 -9.15
N ASN A 122 7.23 10.29 -9.69
CA ASN A 122 8.37 10.98 -10.27
C ASN A 122 8.32 12.51 -10.03
N ILE A 123 9.16 13.25 -10.77
CA ILE A 123 9.30 14.70 -10.63
C ILE A 123 8.02 15.47 -10.98
N SER A 124 7.16 14.89 -11.82
CA SER A 124 5.87 15.48 -12.19
C SER A 124 4.94 15.54 -10.98
N ASP A 125 4.90 14.48 -10.18
CA ASP A 125 4.12 14.44 -8.94
C ASP A 125 4.67 15.41 -7.89
N PHE A 126 6.01 15.50 -7.82
CA PHE A 126 6.66 16.47 -6.94
C PHE A 126 6.29 17.90 -7.33
N SER A 127 6.18 18.20 -8.63
CA SER A 127 5.77 19.53 -9.11
C SER A 127 4.36 19.89 -8.66
N ILE A 128 3.44 18.92 -8.64
CA ILE A 128 2.07 19.11 -8.12
C ILE A 128 2.09 19.36 -6.61
N LEU A 129 2.80 18.52 -5.85
CA LEU A 129 2.93 18.69 -4.40
C LEU A 129 3.53 20.07 -4.08
N ALA A 130 4.64 20.44 -4.71
CA ALA A 130 5.32 21.71 -4.49
C ALA A 130 4.42 22.91 -4.80
N SER A 131 3.60 22.83 -5.85
CA SER A 131 2.67 23.91 -6.22
C SER A 131 1.53 24.13 -5.22
N ASN A 132 1.21 23.12 -4.41
CA ASN A 132 0.14 23.17 -3.41
C ASN A 132 0.66 23.17 -1.96
N PHE A 133 1.98 23.22 -1.75
CA PHE A 133 2.58 23.09 -0.43
C PHE A 133 2.03 24.14 0.55
N ASN A 134 1.69 23.70 1.76
CA ASN A 134 1.10 24.48 2.84
C ASN A 134 -0.27 25.11 2.45
N THR A 135 -1.08 24.40 1.67
CA THR A 135 -2.45 24.83 1.31
C THR A 135 -3.50 23.76 1.65
N SER A 136 -4.74 24.21 1.86
CA SER A 136 -5.90 23.36 2.16
C SER A 136 -7.23 24.03 1.75
N PRO A 137 -8.31 23.26 1.50
CA PRO A 137 -8.31 21.80 1.41
C PRO A 137 -7.64 21.32 0.12
N ARG A 138 -7.01 20.15 0.18
CA ARG A 138 -6.44 19.46 -0.98
C ARG A 138 -6.91 18.02 -1.05
N THR A 139 -6.71 17.44 -2.22
CA THR A 139 -7.06 16.06 -2.54
C THR A 139 -5.79 15.32 -2.94
N TYR A 140 -5.88 14.00 -3.07
CA TYR A 140 -4.79 13.15 -3.54
C TYR A 140 -4.09 13.68 -4.80
N SER A 141 -4.89 14.02 -5.83
CA SER A 141 -4.36 14.52 -7.11
C SER A 141 -3.76 15.93 -7.01
N GLN A 142 -3.87 16.59 -5.86
CA GLN A 142 -3.28 17.91 -5.58
C GLN A 142 -2.08 17.81 -4.62
N GLY A 143 -1.62 16.59 -4.30
CA GLY A 143 -0.43 16.34 -3.49
C GLY A 143 -0.68 16.02 -2.02
N ASP A 144 -1.93 15.87 -1.59
CA ASP A 144 -2.28 15.41 -0.23
C ASP A 144 -2.38 13.88 -0.26
N PHE A 145 -1.24 13.23 -0.07
CA PHE A 145 -1.09 11.78 -0.24
C PHE A 145 -1.52 10.99 0.98
N ASN A 146 -1.64 11.63 2.16
CA ASN A 146 -2.21 11.00 3.34
C ASN A 146 -3.70 11.31 3.55
N LEU A 147 -4.30 12.12 2.69
CA LEU A 147 -5.71 12.53 2.71
C LEU A 147 -6.12 13.24 4.00
N ASN A 148 -5.20 13.98 4.64
CA ASN A 148 -5.50 14.74 5.85
C ASN A 148 -6.10 16.13 5.55
N GLY A 149 -6.24 16.48 4.27
CA GLY A 149 -6.81 17.72 3.76
C GLY A 149 -5.79 18.83 3.53
N THR A 150 -4.51 18.62 3.86
CA THR A 150 -3.43 19.61 3.74
C THR A 150 -2.26 19.00 2.98
N VAL A 151 -1.57 19.81 2.17
CA VAL A 151 -0.30 19.38 1.55
C VAL A 151 0.85 19.90 2.40
N GLU A 152 1.57 19.01 3.06
CA GLU A 152 2.64 19.37 3.99
C GLU A 152 3.86 18.42 3.90
N ILE A 153 4.74 18.47 4.89
CA ILE A 153 5.99 17.70 4.86
C ILE A 153 5.75 16.18 4.94
N SER A 154 4.64 15.74 5.52
CA SER A 154 4.27 14.31 5.54
C SER A 154 3.99 13.78 4.14
N ASP A 155 3.39 14.58 3.26
CA ASP A 155 3.13 14.18 1.87
C ASP A 155 4.42 14.08 1.08
N PHE A 156 5.35 15.01 1.34
CA PHE A 156 6.68 14.92 0.75
C PHE A 156 7.39 13.64 1.19
N ALA A 157 7.27 13.23 2.46
CA ALA A 157 7.84 11.97 2.93
C ALA A 157 7.22 10.75 2.21
N ILE A 158 5.91 10.76 1.96
CA ILE A 158 5.23 9.70 1.19
C ILE A 158 5.76 9.64 -0.25
N LEU A 159 5.83 10.79 -0.94
CA LEU A 159 6.36 10.85 -2.29
C LEU A 159 7.83 10.39 -2.36
N ALA A 160 8.67 10.88 -1.45
CA ALA A 160 10.08 10.54 -1.41
C ALA A 160 10.31 9.05 -1.14
N ALA A 161 9.51 8.43 -0.27
CA ALA A 161 9.59 7.00 0.01
C ALA A 161 9.24 6.12 -1.20
N ASN A 162 8.46 6.64 -2.14
CA ASN A 162 7.97 5.91 -3.32
C ASN A 162 8.59 6.44 -4.63
N PHE A 163 9.53 7.38 -4.59
CA PHE A 163 10.09 8.00 -5.79
C PHE A 163 10.78 6.98 -6.70
N ASN A 164 10.62 7.13 -8.01
CA ASN A 164 11.12 6.22 -9.04
C ASN A 164 10.50 4.81 -8.99
N THR A 165 9.27 4.69 -8.48
CA THR A 165 8.45 3.48 -8.58
C THR A 165 7.44 3.61 -9.72
N SER A 166 7.05 2.47 -10.32
CA SER A 166 6.00 2.41 -11.36
C SER A 166 5.23 1.08 -11.27
N ALA A 167 3.89 1.12 -11.35
CA ALA A 167 3.04 -0.06 -11.18
C ALA A 167 3.19 -1.10 -12.33
N GLY A 168 3.72 -0.68 -13.48
CA GLY A 168 4.06 -1.52 -14.62
C GLY A 168 5.48 -2.11 -14.58
N SER A 169 6.31 -1.72 -13.62
CA SER A 169 7.67 -2.23 -13.45
C SER A 169 7.71 -3.29 -12.35
N ARG A 170 7.10 -4.45 -12.61
CA ARG A 170 7.69 -5.68 -12.08
C ARG A 170 8.96 -5.90 -12.90
N GLY A 171 10.04 -5.21 -12.50
CA GLY A 171 11.36 -5.51 -12.99
C GLY A 171 11.54 -7.01 -12.86
N ALA A 172 11.84 -7.68 -13.99
CA ALA A 172 12.40 -9.01 -13.94
C ALA A 172 13.48 -8.97 -12.86
N ALA A 173 13.36 -9.82 -11.85
CA ALA A 173 14.46 -10.05 -10.93
C ALA A 173 15.67 -10.33 -11.81
N ILE A 174 16.62 -9.40 -11.87
CA ILE A 174 17.92 -9.66 -12.45
C ILE A 174 18.43 -10.84 -11.62
N PRO A 175 18.61 -12.05 -12.18
CA PRO A 175 19.23 -13.13 -11.44
C PRO A 175 20.59 -12.59 -11.03
N GLU A 176 20.85 -12.47 -9.73
CA GLU A 176 22.18 -12.12 -9.26
C GLU A 176 23.15 -13.09 -9.94
N PRO A 177 24.26 -12.61 -10.54
CA PRO A 177 25.27 -13.53 -11.04
C PRO A 177 25.70 -14.33 -9.83
N ALA A 178 25.55 -15.66 -9.90
CA ALA A 178 25.97 -16.57 -8.85
C ALA A 178 27.35 -16.12 -8.35
N SER A 179 27.40 -15.57 -7.14
CA SER A 179 28.66 -15.19 -6.51
C SER A 179 29.48 -16.47 -6.41
N GLY A 180 30.46 -16.58 -7.30
CA GLY A 180 31.27 -17.77 -7.48
C GLY A 180 31.95 -18.13 -6.17
N SER A 181 31.54 -19.23 -5.57
CA SER A 181 32.36 -19.95 -4.60
C SER A 181 33.47 -20.64 -5.38
N VAL A 182 34.56 -19.91 -5.63
CA VAL A 182 35.82 -20.50 -6.09
C VAL A 182 36.32 -21.40 -4.96
N GLY A 183 36.02 -22.70 -5.07
CA GLY A 183 36.62 -23.73 -4.25
C GLY A 183 38.12 -23.81 -4.55
N LEU A 184 38.94 -23.44 -3.57
CA LEU A 184 40.37 -23.70 -3.57
C LEU A 184 40.59 -25.22 -3.56
N THR A 185 40.91 -25.80 -4.71
CA THR A 185 41.63 -27.07 -4.75
C THR A 185 43.09 -26.76 -5.03
N ALA A 186 43.91 -27.02 -4.02
CA ALA A 186 45.35 -26.91 -4.10
C ALA A 186 45.90 -28.02 -5.00
N THR A 187 46.62 -27.65 -6.05
CA THR A 187 47.65 -28.51 -6.65
C THR A 187 48.87 -27.67 -6.98
N ALA A 188 49.95 -27.96 -6.26
CA ALA A 188 51.28 -27.43 -6.46
C ALA A 188 51.85 -27.93 -7.79
N LEU A 189 52.35 -27.04 -8.65
CA LEU A 189 53.40 -27.35 -9.59
C LEU A 189 54.38 -26.18 -9.69
N LEU A 190 55.63 -26.50 -9.37
CA LEU A 190 56.81 -25.66 -9.40
C LEU A 190 57.11 -25.21 -10.84
N ALA A 191 57.26 -23.90 -11.07
CA ALA A 191 58.09 -23.39 -12.15
C ALA A 191 58.59 -21.99 -11.81
N ARG A 192 59.84 -21.98 -11.35
CA ARG A 192 60.70 -20.87 -10.99
C ARG A 192 60.92 -19.94 -12.20
N TRP A 193 60.28 -18.77 -12.22
CA TRP A 193 60.68 -17.68 -13.10
C TRP A 193 61.11 -16.45 -12.28
N ARG A 194 62.38 -16.10 -12.51
CA ARG A 194 63.23 -15.22 -11.72
C ARG A 194 62.96 -13.79 -12.17
N SER A 195 62.23 -13.01 -11.37
CA SER A 195 62.06 -11.57 -11.57
C SER A 195 63.43 -10.89 -11.51
N ARG A 196 63.84 -10.28 -12.63
CA ARG A 196 64.90 -9.27 -12.63
C ARG A 196 64.26 -7.97 -12.18
N GLU A 197 64.58 -7.54 -10.96
CA GLU A 197 64.17 -6.22 -10.46
C GLU A 197 64.92 -5.12 -11.22
N PRO A 198 64.26 -4.03 -11.64
CA PRO A 198 64.93 -2.80 -12.02
C PRO A 198 65.32 -2.04 -10.75
N SER A 199 66.61 -1.76 -10.59
CA SER A 199 67.19 -0.98 -9.50
C SER A 199 66.83 0.51 -9.61
N PRO A 200 66.34 1.17 -8.55
CA PRO A 200 66.42 2.62 -8.40
C PRO A 200 67.46 2.95 -7.32
N ARG A 201 68.52 3.68 -7.68
CA ARG A 201 69.23 4.54 -6.72
C ARG A 201 69.58 5.87 -7.37
N ARG A 202 69.05 6.92 -6.75
CA ARG A 202 69.35 8.33 -6.93
C ARG A 202 70.22 8.77 -5.73
N GLY A 203 71.20 9.62 -5.99
CA GLY A 203 72.16 10.20 -5.04
C GLY A 203 73.59 9.75 -5.39
N GLU A 204 74.58 10.62 -5.64
CA GLU A 204 74.92 11.80 -4.85
C GLU A 204 76.04 12.65 -5.51
N HIS A 205 76.05 13.96 -5.22
CA HIS A 205 77.13 14.97 -5.25
C HIS A 205 78.16 15.05 -6.41
N ARG A 206 78.17 16.18 -7.15
CA ARG A 206 79.07 17.33 -6.91
C ARG A 206 78.64 18.55 -7.72
#